data_AF-X5JA32-F1
#
_entry.id   AF-X5JA32-F1
#
_cell.length_a   1.000
_cell.length_b   1.000
_cell.length_c   1.000
_cell.angle_alpha   90.00
_cell.angle_beta   90.00
_cell.angle_gamma   90.00
#
_symmetry.space_group_name_H-M   'P 1'
#
loop_
_entity.id
_entity.type
_entity.pdbx_description
1 polymer ?
#
loop_
_entity_poly.entity_id
_entity_poly.type
_entity_poly.pdbx_seq_one_letter_code
_entity_poly.pdbx_strand_id
1 'polypeptide(L)'
;YISFCCLDIDIHKNVPHVHLHEKRENKDYWHGAEIHVIIEGNWTTHRSRILHYMRQMAVITPYAQFLFRFISDAPDKNLTIKFARRTDVMPP
;
A
#
# COMPACT_ATOMS: atom_id res chain seq x y z
N TYR A 1 10.23 16.84 9.43
CA TYR A 1 11.04 15.62 9.23
C TYR A 1 10.13 14.45 8.93
N ILE A 2 10.59 13.49 8.13
CA ILE A 2 9.95 12.20 7.86
C ILE A 2 10.77 11.13 8.59
N SER A 3 10.11 10.16 9.21
CA SER A 3 10.78 9.01 9.82
C SER A 3 10.93 7.90 8.77
N PHE A 4 12.15 7.41 8.56
CA PHE A 4 12.42 6.25 7.73
C PHE A 4 12.84 5.08 8.61
N CYS A 5 12.16 3.94 8.48
CA CYS A 5 12.42 2.75 9.28
C CYS A 5 12.57 1.52 8.38
N CYS A 6 13.60 0.72 8.61
CA CYS A 6 13.74 -0.64 8.07
C CYS A 6 13.67 -1.61 9.24
N LEU A 7 12.72 -2.54 9.19
CA LEU A 7 12.32 -3.38 10.32
C LEU A 7 12.12 -4.82 9.84
N ASP A 8 12.53 -5.78 10.65
CA ASP A 8 12.03 -7.15 10.61
C ASP A 8 11.63 -7.61 12.03
N ILE A 9 11.37 -8.90 12.20
CA ILE A 9 10.90 -9.48 13.46
C ILE A 9 11.83 -10.60 13.93
N ASP A 10 12.28 -10.52 15.18
CA ASP A 10 12.84 -11.67 15.89
C ASP A 10 11.68 -12.58 16.30
N ILE A 11 11.46 -13.64 15.52
CA ILE A 11 10.35 -14.58 15.71
C ILE A 11 10.44 -15.38 17.01
N HIS A 12 11.63 -15.55 17.60
CA HIS A 12 11.78 -16.34 18.84
C HIS A 12 11.38 -15.54 20.06
N LYS A 13 11.68 -14.24 20.04
CA LYS A 13 11.37 -13.33 21.15
C LYS A 13 10.08 -12.54 20.92
N ASN A 14 9.54 -12.58 19.70
CA ASN A 14 8.40 -11.78 19.27
C ASN A 14 8.62 -10.28 19.51
N VAL A 15 9.82 -9.81 19.15
CA VAL A 15 10.21 -8.39 19.28
C VAL A 15 10.61 -7.85 17.91
N PRO A 16 10.31 -6.57 17.62
CA PRO A 16 10.78 -5.93 16.39
C PRO A 16 12.29 -5.80 16.44
N HIS A 17 12.94 -6.07 15.33
CA HIS A 17 14.35 -5.82 15.15
C HIS A 17 14.54 -4.65 14.16
N VAL A 18 15.15 -3.59 14.66
CA VAL A 18 15.26 -2.30 13.96
C VAL A 18 16.61 -2.24 13.27
N HIS A 19 16.62 -2.41 11.94
CA HIS A 19 17.83 -2.31 11.13
C HIS A 19 18.27 -0.86 10.92
N LEU A 20 17.30 0.01 10.64
CA LEU A 20 17.54 1.41 10.40
C LEU A 20 16.35 2.22 10.93
N HIS A 21 16.66 3.32 11.59
CA HIS A 21 15.68 4.32 11.98
C HIS A 21 16.34 5.68 11.92
N GLU A 22 15.95 6.49 10.94
CA GLU A 22 16.54 7.80 10.72
C GLU A 22 15.47 8.86 10.44
N LYS A 23 15.81 10.11 10.77
CA LYS A 23 14.97 11.27 10.47
C LYS A 23 15.50 11.93 9.21
N ARG A 24 14.67 11.98 8.17
CA ARG A 24 14.96 12.70 6.93
C ARG A 24 14.29 14.07 6.93
N GLU A 25 14.87 15.03 6.23
CA GLU A 25 14.24 16.34 6.04
C GLU A 25 12.93 16.20 5.26
N ASN A 26 11.92 16.98 5.64
CA ASN A 26 10.63 16.99 4.97
C ASN A 26 10.49 18.27 4.14
N LYS A 27 11.18 18.34 3.00
CA LYS A 27 11.22 19.56 2.18
C LYS A 27 9.87 19.88 1.54
N ASP A 28 9.11 18.84 1.20
CA ASP A 28 7.83 18.96 0.49
C ASP A 28 6.62 19.06 1.44
N TYR A 29 6.85 19.17 2.76
CA TYR A 29 5.80 19.14 3.78
C TYR A 29 4.84 17.95 3.60
N TRP A 30 5.39 16.80 3.22
CA TRP A 30 4.63 15.59 2.99
C TRP A 30 4.09 15.01 4.31
N HIS A 31 2.84 14.55 4.28
CA HIS A 31 2.16 13.94 5.42
C HIS A 31 1.53 12.63 4.98
N GLY A 32 1.93 11.52 5.61
CA GLY A 32 1.42 10.20 5.29
C GLY A 32 2.31 9.09 5.86
N ALA A 33 2.01 7.87 5.46
CA ALA A 33 2.87 6.70 5.70
C ALA A 33 2.98 5.90 4.39
N GLU A 34 4.19 5.46 4.08
CA GLU A 34 4.47 4.56 2.97
C GLU A 34 5.10 3.28 3.53
N ILE A 35 4.62 2.13 3.07
CA ILE A 35 5.05 0.82 3.56
C ILE A 35 5.46 -0.02 2.35
N HIS A 36 6.67 -0.58 2.41
CA HIS A 36 7.18 -1.54 1.43
C HIS A 36 7.35 -2.89 2.09
N VAL A 37 6.78 -3.93 1.48
CA VAL A 37 6.90 -5.31 1.95
C VAL A 37 7.17 -6.19 0.75
N ILE A 38 8.05 -7.18 0.93
CA ILE A 38 8.31 -8.24 -0.04
C ILE A 38 7.59 -9.48 0.46
N ILE A 39 6.70 -10.04 -0.36
CA ILE A 39 5.91 -11.22 -0.02
C ILE A 39 5.95 -12.17 -1.21
N GLU A 40 6.17 -13.46 -0.94
CA GLU A 40 5.97 -14.50 -1.94
C GLU A 40 4.48 -14.64 -2.25
N GLY A 41 4.12 -14.68 -3.54
CA GLY A 41 2.73 -14.80 -3.93
C GLY A 41 2.53 -15.15 -5.40
N ASN A 42 1.42 -15.83 -5.68
CA ASN A 42 0.98 -16.17 -7.03
C ASN A 42 -0.14 -15.23 -7.50
N TRP A 43 0.23 -14.23 -8.31
CA TRP A 43 -0.68 -13.23 -8.86
C TRP A 43 -1.78 -13.83 -9.75
N THR A 44 -1.46 -14.75 -10.65
CA THR A 44 -2.41 -15.21 -11.67
C THR A 44 -3.61 -15.93 -11.05
N THR A 45 -3.39 -16.72 -10.00
CA THR A 45 -4.45 -17.43 -9.27
C THR A 45 -5.30 -16.50 -8.40
N HIS A 46 -4.70 -15.49 -7.77
CA HIS A 46 -5.37 -14.68 -6.74
C HIS A 46 -5.84 -13.30 -7.21
N ARG A 47 -5.49 -12.90 -8.44
CA ARG A 47 -5.87 -11.61 -9.04
C ARG A 47 -7.34 -11.29 -8.88
N SER A 48 -8.23 -12.24 -9.16
CA SER A 48 -9.68 -12.01 -9.09
C SER A 48 -10.16 -11.63 -7.68
N ARG A 49 -9.60 -12.28 -6.64
CA ARG A 49 -9.94 -12.01 -5.24
C ARG A 49 -9.44 -10.64 -4.79
N ILE A 50 -8.19 -10.29 -5.15
CA ILE A 50 -7.62 -8.97 -4.84
C ILE A 50 -8.45 -7.86 -5.49
N LEU A 51 -8.80 -8.02 -6.77
CA LEU A 51 -9.62 -7.04 -7.48
C LEU A 51 -11.03 -6.95 -6.92
N HIS A 52 -11.62 -8.06 -6.48
CA HIS A 52 -12.92 -8.06 -5.84
C HIS A 52 -12.90 -7.26 -4.53
N TYR A 53 -11.90 -7.50 -3.67
CA TYR A 53 -11.72 -6.75 -2.43
C TYR A 53 -11.55 -5.24 -2.69
N MET A 54 -10.67 -4.87 -3.64
CA MET A 54 -10.46 -3.46 -4.00
C MET A 54 -11.74 -2.79 -4.51
N ARG A 55 -12.57 -3.51 -5.27
CA ARG A 55 -13.87 -3.00 -5.73
C ARG A 55 -14.85 -2.81 -4.57
N GLN A 56 -14.91 -3.76 -3.64
CA GLN A 56 -15.75 -3.64 -2.45
C GLN A 56 -15.34 -2.41 -1.63
N MET A 57 -14.04 -2.22 -1.40
CA MET A 57 -13.53 -1.02 -0.74
C MET A 57 -13.95 0.26 -1.46
N ALA A 58 -13.76 0.34 -2.79
CA ALA A 58 -14.13 1.52 -3.56
C ALA A 58 -15.62 1.88 -3.47
N VAL A 59 -16.50 0.88 -3.27
CA VAL A 59 -17.94 1.09 -3.08
C VAL A 59 -18.25 1.67 -1.69
N ILE A 60 -17.61 1.17 -0.64
CA ILE A 60 -17.91 1.58 0.75
C ILE A 60 -17.15 2.83 1.19
N THR A 61 -16.03 3.18 0.56
CA THR A 61 -15.26 4.41 0.83
C THR A 61 -15.29 5.37 -0.36
N PRO A 62 -16.45 5.95 -0.71
CA PRO A 62 -16.59 6.82 -1.89
C PRO A 62 -15.83 8.16 -1.74
N TYR A 63 -15.41 8.49 -0.52
CA TYR A 63 -14.59 9.68 -0.21
C TYR A 63 -13.09 9.45 -0.38
N ALA A 64 -12.65 8.21 -0.57
CA ALA A 64 -11.26 7.88 -0.81
C ALA A 64 -10.96 7.82 -2.32
N GLN A 65 -9.73 8.19 -2.69
CA GLN A 65 -9.17 7.88 -4.00
C GLN A 65 -7.99 6.94 -3.78
N PHE A 66 -7.92 5.87 -4.57
CA PHE A 66 -6.75 5.00 -4.54
C PHE A 66 -6.42 4.44 -5.93
N LEU A 67 -5.14 4.12 -6.10
CA LEU A 67 -4.57 3.57 -7.31
C LEU A 67 -4.02 2.19 -6.98
N PHE A 68 -4.55 1.18 -7.67
CA PHE A 68 -3.96 -0.15 -7.65
C PHE A 68 -3.14 -0.35 -8.91
N ARG A 69 -1.86 -0.68 -8.74
CA ARG A 69 -0.94 -0.94 -9.84
C ARG A 69 -0.20 -2.24 -9.59
N PHE A 70 -0.35 -3.17 -10.53
CA PHE A 70 0.42 -4.40 -10.61
C PHE A 70 1.39 -4.28 -11.79
N ILE A 71 2.66 -4.53 -11.51
CA ILE A 71 3.75 -4.49 -12.48
C ILE A 71 4.33 -5.91 -12.53
N SER A 72 4.36 -6.50 -13.72
CA SER A 72 4.99 -7.79 -14.00
C SER A 72 6.17 -7.63 -14.95
N ASP A 73 6.99 -8.68 -15.04
CA ASP A 73 8.11 -8.75 -15.98
C ASP A 73 7.66 -8.61 -17.46
N ALA A 74 6.44 -9.07 -17.77
CA ALA A 74 5.83 -8.94 -19.08
C ALA A 74 4.90 -7.69 -19.10
N PRO A 75 5.18 -6.66 -19.92
CA PRO A 75 4.43 -5.40 -19.89
C PRO A 75 2.94 -5.54 -20.22
N ASP A 76 2.58 -6.51 -21.05
CA ASP A 76 1.21 -6.87 -21.44
C ASP A 76 0.35 -7.34 -20.26
N LYS A 77 0.99 -7.82 -19.19
CA LYS A 77 0.32 -8.31 -17.97
C LYS A 77 0.21 -7.25 -16.88
N ASN A 78 0.76 -6.05 -17.10
CA ASN A 78 0.61 -4.92 -16.19
C ASN A 78 -0.87 -4.55 -16.04
N LEU A 79 -1.26 -4.16 -14.83
CA LEU A 79 -2.61 -3.75 -14.55
C LEU A 79 -2.58 -2.47 -13.73
N THR A 80 -3.23 -1.42 -14.23
CA THR A 80 -3.44 -0.18 -13.47
C THR A 80 -4.93 0.07 -13.38
N ILE A 81 -5.45 0.20 -12.16
CA ILE A 81 -6.85 0.52 -11.88
C ILE A 81 -6.88 1.72 -10.94
N LYS A 82 -7.54 2.79 -11.38
CA LYS A 82 -7.79 3.98 -10.58
C LYS A 82 -9.23 3.97 -10.08
N PHE A 83 -9.41 4.03 -8.77
CA PHE A 83 -10.71 4.26 -8.14
C PHE A 83 -10.78 5.73 -7.74
N ALA A 84 -11.55 6.51 -8.51
CA ALA A 84 -11.71 7.93 -8.29
C ALA A 84 -12.66 8.20 -7.12
N ARG A 85 -12.35 9.26 -6.36
CA ARG A 85 -13.26 9.81 -5.34
C ARG A 85 -14.60 10.19 -5.97
N ARG A 86 -15.69 9.90 -5.27
CA ARG A 86 -17.08 10.19 -5.67
C ARG A 86 -17.76 11.25 -4.82
N THR A 87 -17.28 11.50 -3.60
CA THR A 87 -17.80 12.54 -2.69
C THR A 87 -16.67 13.11 -1.85
N ASP A 88 -16.77 14.38 -1.44
CA ASP A 88 -15.85 14.99 -0.46
C ASP A 88 -16.41 14.93 0.97
N VAL A 89 -17.64 14.43 1.14
CA VAL A 89 -18.26 14.25 2.45
C VAL A 89 -17.64 13.03 3.13
N MET A 90 -16.97 13.26 4.25
CA MET A 90 -16.48 12.21 5.13
C MET A 90 -17.60 11.70 6.04
N PRO A 91 -17.54 10.43 6.48
CA PRO A 91 -18.40 9.93 7.55
C PRO A 91 -18.22 10.80 8.81
N PRO A 92 -19.30 10.99 9.61
CA PRO A 92 -19.23 11.73 10.87
C PRO A 92 -18.37 11.05 11.93
#